data_AF-A0A395UMS3-F1
#
_entry.id   AF-A0A395UMS3-F1
#
_cell.length_a   1.000
_cell.length_b   1.000
_cell.length_c   1.000
_cell.angle_alpha   90.00
_cell.angle_beta   90.00
_cell.angle_gamma   90.00
#
_symmetry.space_group_name_H-M   'P 1'
#
loop_
_entity.id
_entity.type
_entity.pdbx_description
1 polymer ?
#
loop_
_entity_poly.entity_id
_entity_poly.type
_entity_poly.pdbx_seq_one_letter_code
_entity_poly.pdbx_strand_id
1 'polypeptide(L)'
;MIERLNQLSLAQFIELSCGDNSVLLEENENASEKEMKQLASRFILEYRTLMNPTGVKAIMAEKENALKIDARIFLLKLCKSLCILEGYEQVREALKESLPANLTDDRLKKAVENMLHEAEFYKKRTEDMAVADNPAINENAIRASFDSEIAFVMTYFKMQIDIHTINAAVYANIVQRANTEIRLRTRSR
;
A
#
# COMPACT_ATOMS: atom_id res chain seq x y z
N MET A 1 -18.36 -19.52 1.81
CA MET A 1 -17.10 -18.76 1.60
C MET A 1 -17.10 -17.65 2.60
N ILE A 2 -15.97 -17.40 3.25
CA ILE A 2 -15.89 -16.33 4.23
C ILE A 2 -16.00 -14.99 3.49
N GLU A 3 -17.04 -14.20 3.77
CA GLU A 3 -17.30 -12.94 3.08
C GLU A 3 -16.87 -11.70 3.86
N ARG A 4 -16.68 -11.83 5.17
CA ARG A 4 -16.37 -10.71 6.07
C ARG A 4 -15.20 -11.04 7.00
N LEU A 5 -14.36 -10.04 7.28
CA LEU A 5 -13.19 -10.19 8.17
C LEU A 5 -13.59 -10.65 9.58
N ASN A 6 -14.77 -10.26 10.08
CA ASN A 6 -15.25 -10.63 11.42
C ASN A 6 -15.66 -12.11 11.55
N GLN A 7 -15.70 -12.86 10.45
CA GLN A 7 -15.92 -14.31 10.45
C GLN A 7 -14.60 -15.09 10.58
N LEU A 8 -13.45 -14.46 10.35
CA LEU A 8 -12.14 -15.06 10.60
C LEU A 8 -11.77 -14.95 12.07
N SER A 9 -11.39 -16.08 12.66
CA SER A 9 -10.58 -16.08 13.88
C SER A 9 -9.24 -15.40 13.63
N LEU A 10 -8.58 -14.92 14.68
CA LEU A 10 -7.23 -14.37 14.57
C LEU A 10 -6.25 -15.43 14.06
N ALA A 11 -6.37 -16.68 14.50
CA ALA A 11 -5.54 -17.78 14.01
C ALA A 11 -5.66 -17.95 12.48
N GLN A 12 -6.88 -18.00 11.95
CA GLN A 12 -7.10 -18.10 10.49
C GLN A 12 -6.56 -16.87 9.76
N PHE A 13 -6.67 -15.68 10.34
CA PHE A 13 -6.10 -14.46 9.74
C PHE A 13 -4.56 -14.45 9.71
N ILE A 14 -3.91 -15.05 10.72
CA ILE A 14 -2.44 -15.21 10.73
C ILE A 14 -2.00 -16.13 9.60
N GLU A 15 -2.68 -17.26 9.39
CA GLU A 15 -2.40 -18.17 8.28
C GLU A 15 -2.66 -17.52 6.92
N LEU A 16 -3.76 -16.76 6.80
CA LEU A 16 -4.03 -15.93 5.62
C LEU A 16 -2.90 -14.93 5.35
N SER A 17 -2.34 -14.33 6.40
CA SER A 17 -1.21 -13.39 6.30
C SER A 17 0.10 -14.08 5.91
N CYS A 18 0.26 -15.36 6.24
CA CYS A 18 1.37 -16.21 5.79
C CYS A 18 1.23 -16.65 4.32
N GLY A 19 0.06 -16.44 3.70
CA GLY A 19 -0.22 -16.79 2.32
C GLY A 19 -1.11 -18.01 2.14
N ASP A 20 -1.56 -18.64 3.23
CA ASP A 20 -2.53 -19.73 3.16
C ASP A 20 -3.95 -19.18 2.96
N ASN A 21 -4.36 -19.13 1.69
CA ASN A 21 -5.71 -18.68 1.32
C ASN A 21 -6.78 -19.77 1.54
N SER A 22 -6.41 -21.01 1.86
CA SER A 22 -7.37 -22.12 2.04
C SER A 22 -8.33 -21.85 3.22
N VAL A 23 -7.88 -21.08 4.21
CA VAL A 23 -8.67 -20.66 5.38
C VAL A 23 -9.90 -19.82 5.05
N LEU A 24 -10.05 -19.35 3.80
CA LEU A 24 -11.21 -18.58 3.32
C LEU A 24 -12.38 -19.46 2.86
N LEU A 25 -12.13 -20.76 2.65
CA LEU A 25 -13.10 -21.70 2.12
C LEU A 25 -13.82 -22.43 3.25
N GLU A 26 -15.11 -22.67 3.06
CA GLU A 26 -15.86 -23.61 3.89
C GLU A 26 -15.65 -25.06 3.40
N GLU A 27 -16.00 -26.05 4.24
CA GLU A 27 -15.88 -27.47 3.89
C GLU A 27 -16.66 -27.77 2.59
N ASN A 28 -15.96 -28.34 1.60
CA ASN A 28 -16.46 -28.68 0.24
C ASN A 28 -16.74 -27.48 -0.70
N GLU A 29 -16.22 -26.31 -0.38
CA GLU A 29 -16.33 -25.14 -1.25
C GLU A 29 -15.11 -25.00 -2.17
N ASN A 30 -15.36 -24.70 -3.45
CA ASN A 30 -14.31 -24.42 -4.43
C ASN A 30 -14.48 -22.98 -4.94
N ALA A 31 -13.43 -22.17 -4.80
CA ALA A 31 -13.35 -20.84 -5.41
C ALA A 31 -12.17 -20.80 -6.39
N SER A 32 -12.22 -19.88 -7.36
CA SER A 32 -11.05 -19.69 -8.22
C SER A 32 -9.89 -19.08 -7.45
N GLU A 33 -8.65 -19.41 -7.84
CA GLU A 33 -7.44 -18.84 -7.24
C GLU A 33 -7.45 -17.30 -7.29
N LYS A 34 -8.02 -16.72 -8.35
CA LYS A 34 -8.16 -15.28 -8.53
C LYS A 34 -9.10 -14.66 -7.48
N GLU A 35 -10.26 -15.27 -7.25
CA GLU A 35 -11.21 -14.81 -6.24
C GLU A 35 -10.64 -14.92 -4.84
N MET A 36 -9.94 -16.02 -4.53
CA MET A 36 -9.28 -16.21 -3.24
C MET A 36 -8.21 -15.14 -2.99
N LYS A 37 -7.36 -14.86 -3.97
CA LYS A 37 -6.33 -13.80 -3.86
C LYS A 37 -6.95 -12.41 -3.67
N GLN A 38 -8.04 -12.11 -4.38
CA GLN A 38 -8.76 -10.85 -4.23
C GLN A 38 -9.38 -10.72 -2.83
N LEU A 39 -10.00 -11.78 -2.34
CA LEU A 39 -10.61 -11.82 -1.02
C LEU A 39 -9.57 -11.70 0.10
N ALA A 40 -8.47 -12.46 0.01
CA ALA A 40 -7.33 -12.38 0.92
C ALA A 40 -6.76 -10.96 0.98
N SER A 41 -6.50 -10.36 -0.19
CA SER A 41 -5.99 -8.98 -0.29
C SER A 41 -6.95 -7.97 0.35
N ARG A 42 -8.27 -8.17 0.18
CA ARG A 42 -9.30 -7.33 0.79
C ARG A 42 -9.27 -7.43 2.31
N PHE A 43 -9.24 -8.64 2.87
CA PHE A 43 -9.21 -8.84 4.32
C PHE A 43 -7.92 -8.35 4.98
N ILE A 44 -6.76 -8.56 4.34
CA ILE A 44 -5.49 -8.01 4.82
C ILE A 44 -5.54 -6.48 4.86
N LEU A 45 -6.10 -5.84 3.82
CA LEU A 45 -6.25 -4.39 3.78
C LEU A 45 -7.24 -3.88 4.84
N GLU A 46 -8.38 -4.56 5.01
CA GLU A 46 -9.39 -4.23 6.01
C GLU A 46 -8.82 -4.30 7.42
N TYR A 47 -8.13 -5.39 7.77
CA TYR A 47 -7.47 -5.55 9.06
C TYR A 47 -6.45 -4.43 9.33
N ARG A 48 -5.56 -4.15 8.36
CA ARG A 48 -4.56 -3.08 8.49
C ARG A 48 -5.20 -1.71 8.67
N THR A 49 -6.34 -1.47 8.00
CA THR A 49 -7.07 -0.20 8.10
C THR A 49 -7.70 -0.02 9.47
N LEU A 50 -8.25 -1.09 10.06
CA LEU A 50 -8.75 -1.08 11.43
C LEU A 50 -7.59 -0.84 12.42
N MET A 51 -6.52 -1.62 12.31
CA MET A 51 -5.39 -1.59 13.25
C MET A 51 -4.62 -0.25 13.22
N ASN A 52 -4.33 0.27 12.03
CA ASN A 52 -3.54 1.48 11.84
C ASN A 52 -3.99 2.29 10.61
N PRO A 53 -5.10 3.05 10.72
CA PRO A 53 -5.63 3.82 9.60
C PRO A 53 -4.67 4.90 9.10
N THR A 54 -3.87 5.49 9.99
CA THR A 54 -2.87 6.51 9.61
C THR A 54 -1.73 5.91 8.80
N GLY A 55 -1.21 4.74 9.22
CA GLY A 55 -0.17 4.03 8.48
C GLY A 55 -0.65 3.58 7.11
N VAL A 56 -1.88 3.05 7.00
CA VAL A 56 -2.46 2.68 5.71
C VAL A 56 -2.61 3.90 4.80
N LYS A 57 -3.07 5.05 5.30
CA LYS A 57 -3.15 6.30 4.52
C LYS A 57 -1.78 6.76 4.01
N ALA A 58 -0.73 6.64 4.83
CA ALA A 58 0.63 6.98 4.41
C ALA A 58 1.11 6.08 3.25
N ILE A 59 0.94 4.76 3.39
CA ILE A 59 1.28 3.79 2.32
C ILE A 59 0.47 4.06 1.05
N MET A 60 -0.83 4.38 1.18
CA MET A 60 -1.67 4.73 0.04
C MET A 60 -1.17 5.99 -0.67
N ALA A 61 -0.79 7.02 0.09
CA ALA A 61 -0.24 8.25 -0.47
C ALA A 61 1.10 8.02 -1.18
N GLU A 62 1.96 7.15 -0.66
CA GLU A 62 3.21 6.74 -1.33
C GLU A 62 2.94 6.03 -2.66
N LYS A 63 2.01 5.07 -2.68
CA LYS A 63 1.59 4.39 -3.93
C LYS A 63 0.96 5.35 -4.93
N GLU A 64 0.12 6.27 -4.46
CA GLU A 64 -0.47 7.32 -5.29
C GLU A 64 0.62 8.21 -5.91
N ASN A 65 1.64 8.60 -5.13
CA ASN A 65 2.76 9.37 -5.63
C ASN A 65 3.57 8.60 -6.69
N ALA A 66 3.80 7.30 -6.49
CA ALA A 66 4.45 6.46 -7.50
C ALA A 66 3.64 6.41 -8.81
N LEU A 67 2.31 6.23 -8.73
CA LEU A 67 1.43 6.26 -9.90
C LEU A 67 1.44 7.62 -10.62
N LYS A 68 1.47 8.73 -9.87
CA LYS A 68 1.60 10.08 -10.43
C LYS A 68 2.91 10.26 -11.19
N ILE A 69 4.02 9.72 -10.67
CA ILE A 69 5.33 9.73 -11.34
C ILE A 69 5.26 8.92 -12.64
N ASP A 70 4.69 7.72 -12.61
CA ASP A 70 4.53 6.87 -13.80
C ASP A 70 3.66 7.53 -14.87
N ALA A 71 2.52 8.10 -14.48
CA ALA A 71 1.64 8.84 -15.39
C ALA A 71 2.35 10.05 -16.01
N ARG A 72 3.16 10.77 -15.22
CA ARG A 72 3.96 11.90 -15.70
C ARG A 72 5.02 11.46 -16.71
N ILE A 73 5.74 10.37 -16.43
CA ILE A 73 6.73 9.82 -17.37
C ILE A 73 6.04 9.41 -18.68
N PHE A 74 4.88 8.75 -18.61
CA PHE A 74 4.11 8.37 -19.79
C PHE A 74 3.69 9.59 -20.63
N LEU A 75 3.13 10.62 -19.98
CA LEU A 75 2.77 11.88 -20.65
C LEU A 75 3.97 12.54 -21.33
N LEU A 76 5.12 12.60 -20.65
CA LEU A 76 6.34 13.20 -21.19
C LEU A 76 6.91 12.41 -22.36
N LYS A 77 6.81 11.08 -22.35
CA LYS A 77 7.16 10.22 -23.50
C LYS A 77 6.26 10.51 -24.70
N LEU A 78 4.94 10.66 -24.49
CA LEU A 78 4.02 11.09 -25.55
C LEU A 78 4.37 12.48 -26.08
N CYS A 79 4.67 13.44 -25.19
CA CYS A 79 5.09 14.79 -25.59
C CYS A 79 6.37 14.76 -26.42
N LYS A 80 7.34 13.90 -26.05
CA LYS A 80 8.56 13.70 -26.82
C LYS A 80 8.26 13.17 -28.23
N SER A 81 7.37 12.18 -28.34
CA SER A 81 6.92 11.67 -29.64
C SER A 81 6.21 12.74 -30.48
N LEU A 82 5.35 13.56 -29.87
CA LEU A 82 4.68 14.67 -30.56
C LEU A 82 5.67 15.74 -31.05
N CYS A 83 6.70 16.06 -30.28
CA CYS A 83 7.78 16.95 -30.69
C CYS A 83 8.56 16.45 -31.92
N ILE A 84 8.65 15.12 -32.11
CA ILE A 84 9.26 14.50 -33.30
C ILE A 84 8.33 14.65 -34.52
N LEU A 85 7.02 14.57 -34.29
CA LEU A 85 5.97 14.75 -35.30
C LEU A 85 5.59 16.22 -35.54
N GLU A 86 6.39 17.16 -35.01
CA GLU A 86 6.17 18.62 -35.13
C GLU A 86 4.85 19.13 -34.52
N GLY A 87 4.22 18.35 -33.63
CA GLY A 87 3.00 18.70 -32.89
C GLY A 87 3.26 19.62 -31.69
N TYR A 88 3.96 20.74 -31.89
CA TYR A 88 4.42 21.61 -30.79
C TYR A 88 3.29 22.30 -30.04
N GLU A 89 2.20 22.64 -30.71
CA GLU A 89 1.07 23.33 -30.09
C GLU A 89 0.35 22.43 -29.08
N GLN A 90 0.15 21.16 -29.42
CA GLN A 90 -0.46 20.16 -28.53
C GLN A 90 0.41 19.93 -27.30
N VAL A 91 1.74 19.95 -27.45
CA VAL A 91 2.69 19.80 -26.34
C VAL A 91 2.64 21.03 -25.41
N ARG A 92 2.56 22.24 -25.98
CA ARG A 92 2.40 23.48 -25.19
C ARG A 92 1.09 23.49 -24.41
N GLU A 93 0.01 23.00 -25.00
CA GLU A 93 -1.29 22.87 -24.34
C GLU A 93 -1.23 21.84 -23.20
N ALA A 94 -0.70 20.64 -23.47
CA ALA A 94 -0.60 19.57 -22.47
C ALA A 94 0.30 19.92 -21.27
N LEU A 95 1.32 20.75 -21.48
CA LEU A 95 2.30 21.15 -20.46
C LEU A 95 2.17 22.62 -20.06
N LYS A 96 1.03 23.27 -20.33
CA LYS A 96 0.81 24.72 -20.14
C LYS A 96 1.15 25.21 -18.73
N GLU A 97 0.81 24.43 -17.70
CA GLU A 97 1.08 24.77 -16.30
C GLU A 97 2.52 24.51 -15.87
N SER A 98 3.25 23.70 -16.64
CA SER A 98 4.64 23.29 -16.34
C SER A 98 5.68 24.04 -17.17
N LEU A 99 5.27 24.78 -18.20
CA LEU A 99 6.15 25.46 -19.12
C LEU A 99 6.08 26.99 -18.97
N PRO A 100 7.20 27.71 -19.22
CA PRO A 100 7.18 29.16 -19.35
C PRO A 100 6.34 29.60 -20.55
N ALA A 101 5.68 30.76 -20.43
CA ALA A 101 4.98 31.38 -21.56
C ALA A 101 5.96 31.70 -22.70
N ASN A 102 5.56 31.44 -23.95
CA ASN A 102 6.28 31.75 -25.19
C ASN A 102 7.64 31.03 -25.37
N LEU A 103 7.66 29.71 -25.19
CA LEU A 103 8.84 28.89 -25.44
C LEU A 103 8.98 28.55 -26.95
N THR A 104 10.18 28.74 -27.51
CA THR A 104 10.50 28.34 -28.90
C THR A 104 10.52 26.82 -29.06
N ASP A 105 10.28 26.32 -30.29
CA ASP A 105 10.17 24.87 -30.56
C ASP A 105 11.45 24.09 -30.17
N ASP A 106 12.64 24.63 -30.43
CA ASP A 106 13.90 24.00 -30.03
C ASP A 106 14.06 23.93 -28.51
N ARG A 107 13.64 24.98 -27.81
CA ARG A 107 13.66 25.01 -26.34
C ARG A 107 12.60 24.09 -25.74
N LEU A 108 11.46 23.92 -26.41
CA LEU A 108 10.41 22.99 -26.02
C LEU A 108 10.90 21.54 -26.04
N LYS A 109 11.62 21.14 -27.11
CA LYS A 109 12.24 19.80 -27.19
C LYS A 109 13.16 19.53 -26.00
N LYS A 110 14.10 20.45 -25.74
CA LYS A 110 15.03 20.35 -24.61
C LYS A 110 14.32 20.35 -23.25
N ALA A 111 13.27 21.16 -23.09
CA ALA A 111 12.49 21.21 -21.85
C ALA A 111 11.79 19.87 -21.57
N VAL A 112 11.14 19.28 -22.58
CA VAL A 112 10.48 17.97 -22.46
C VAL A 112 11.49 16.87 -22.12
N GLU A 113 12.67 16.88 -22.76
CA GLU A 113 13.73 15.90 -22.47
C GLU A 113 14.28 16.04 -21.05
N ASN A 114 14.52 17.28 -20.59
CA ASN A 114 14.98 17.54 -19.23
C ASN A 114 13.94 17.08 -18.20
N MET A 115 12.66 17.44 -18.40
CA MET A 115 11.57 17.03 -17.52
C MET A 115 11.41 15.51 -17.48
N LEU A 116 11.61 14.82 -18.60
CA LEU A 116 11.57 13.35 -18.66
C LEU A 116 12.73 12.75 -17.86
N HIS A 117 13.94 13.28 -18.05
CA HIS A 117 15.12 12.81 -17.33
C HIS A 117 14.99 12.99 -15.82
N GLU A 118 14.50 14.15 -15.38
CA GLU A 118 14.20 14.41 -13.97
C GLU A 118 13.18 13.41 -13.42
N ALA A 119 12.07 13.20 -14.11
CA ALA A 119 11.02 12.28 -13.67
C ALA A 119 11.52 10.83 -13.56
N GLU A 120 12.32 10.37 -14.53
CA GLU A 120 12.94 9.04 -14.51
C GLU A 120 13.97 8.90 -13.37
N PHE A 121 14.75 9.94 -13.09
CA PHE A 121 15.67 9.98 -11.96
C PHE A 121 14.93 9.88 -10.61
N TYR A 122 13.86 10.67 -10.44
CA TYR A 122 13.03 10.62 -9.25
C TYR A 122 12.41 9.23 -9.04
N LYS A 123 11.89 8.62 -10.10
CA LYS A 123 11.35 7.25 -10.07
C LYS A 123 12.40 6.25 -9.56
N LYS A 124 13.57 6.24 -10.19
CA LYS A 124 14.66 5.32 -9.84
C LYS A 124 15.08 5.46 -8.38
N ARG A 125 15.22 6.71 -7.91
CA ARG A 125 15.57 6.97 -6.50
C ARG A 125 14.53 6.42 -5.53
N THR A 126 13.24 6.54 -5.86
CA THR A 126 12.15 6.00 -5.04
C THR A 126 12.12 4.46 -5.06
N GLU A 127 12.39 3.85 -6.21
CA GLU A 127 12.48 2.38 -6.34
C GLU A 127 13.67 1.81 -5.56
N ASP A 128 14.85 2.44 -5.65
CA ASP A 128 16.06 2.02 -4.94
C ASP A 128 15.86 2.04 -3.41
N MET A 129 15.07 2.99 -2.89
CA MET A 129 14.68 3.04 -1.48
C MET A 129 13.68 1.92 -1.12
N ALA A 130 12.73 1.61 -1.99
CA ALA A 130 11.69 0.61 -1.74
C ALA A 130 12.19 -0.84 -1.75
N VAL A 131 13.23 -1.14 -2.54
CA VAL A 131 13.83 -2.49 -2.61
C VAL A 131 14.51 -2.89 -1.30
N ALA A 132 14.97 -1.92 -0.50
CA ALA A 132 15.55 -2.18 0.82
C ALA A 132 14.52 -2.68 1.87
N ASP A 133 13.22 -2.37 1.68
CA ASP A 133 12.16 -2.58 2.67
C ASP A 133 11.25 -3.79 2.40
N ASN A 134 11.49 -4.56 1.33
CA ASN A 134 10.59 -5.64 0.88
C ASN A 134 11.28 -7.03 0.90
N PRO A 135 11.56 -7.61 2.09
CA PRO A 135 12.01 -8.99 2.17
C PRO A 135 10.90 -9.94 1.69
N ALA A 136 11.30 -11.08 1.12
CA ALA A 136 10.38 -12.17 0.79
C ALA A 136 9.50 -12.53 1.99
N ILE A 137 8.26 -12.98 1.74
CA ILE A 137 7.32 -13.41 2.79
C ILE A 137 8.03 -14.45 3.66
N ASN A 138 8.31 -14.05 4.90
CA ASN A 138 8.88 -14.93 5.92
C ASN A 138 7.77 -15.26 6.91
N GLU A 139 7.10 -16.38 6.70
CA GLU A 139 5.96 -16.79 7.52
C GLU A 139 6.31 -16.84 9.02
N ASN A 140 7.51 -17.29 9.37
CA ASN A 140 7.97 -17.34 10.76
C ASN A 140 8.12 -15.94 11.36
N ALA A 141 8.59 -14.98 10.57
CA ALA A 141 8.66 -13.59 11.03
C ALA A 141 7.25 -12.98 11.19
N ILE A 142 6.30 -13.33 10.33
CA ILE A 142 4.90 -12.90 10.45
C ILE A 142 4.29 -13.45 11.73
N ARG A 143 4.38 -14.77 11.95
CA ARG A 143 3.85 -15.41 13.17
C ARG A 143 4.50 -14.82 14.43
N ALA A 144 5.82 -14.66 14.45
CA ALA A 144 6.53 -14.04 15.59
C ALA A 144 6.12 -12.58 15.84
N SER A 145 5.82 -11.81 14.77
CA SER A 145 5.29 -10.46 14.89
C SER A 145 3.92 -10.45 15.58
N PHE A 146 3.03 -11.37 15.21
CA PHE A 146 1.74 -11.54 15.86
C PHE A 146 1.88 -12.02 17.31
N ASP A 147 2.76 -12.99 17.60
CA ASP A 147 3.00 -13.47 18.97
C ASP A 147 3.44 -12.34 19.90
N SER A 148 4.36 -11.50 19.43
CA SER A 148 4.83 -10.32 20.15
C SER A 148 3.70 -9.30 20.40
N GLU A 149 2.89 -9.02 19.37
CA GLU A 149 1.75 -8.10 19.47
C GLU A 149 0.67 -8.62 20.43
N ILE A 150 0.34 -9.91 20.35
CA ILE A 150 -0.64 -10.56 21.22
C ILE A 150 -0.16 -10.50 22.67
N ALA A 151 1.09 -10.89 22.93
CA ALA A 151 1.69 -10.83 24.27
C ALA A 151 1.68 -9.40 24.84
N PHE A 152 1.97 -8.41 23.99
CA PHE A 152 1.89 -7.00 24.35
C PHE A 152 0.47 -6.60 24.75
N VAL A 153 -0.53 -6.91 23.93
CA VAL A 153 -1.95 -6.57 24.18
C VAL A 153 -2.47 -7.26 25.44
N MET A 154 -2.19 -8.56 25.61
CA MET A 154 -2.55 -9.32 26.79
C MET A 154 -1.97 -8.67 28.07
N THR A 155 -0.70 -8.26 28.02
CA THR A 155 -0.02 -7.62 29.15
C THR A 155 -0.56 -6.21 29.41
N TYR A 156 -0.77 -5.41 28.36
CA TYR A 156 -1.21 -4.02 28.46
C TYR A 156 -2.61 -3.90 29.06
N PHE A 157 -3.56 -4.71 28.58
CA PHE A 157 -4.94 -4.69 29.06
C PHE A 157 -5.23 -5.69 30.18
N LYS A 158 -4.27 -6.55 30.54
CA LYS A 158 -4.45 -7.65 31.50
C LYS A 158 -5.61 -8.57 31.11
N MET A 159 -5.70 -8.90 29.82
CA MET A 159 -6.74 -9.75 29.26
C MET A 159 -6.14 -11.03 28.68
N GLN A 160 -6.89 -12.13 28.74
CA GLN A 160 -6.55 -13.36 28.04
C GLN A 160 -7.18 -13.32 26.64
N ILE A 161 -6.39 -13.71 25.64
CA ILE A 161 -6.82 -13.77 24.24
C ILE A 161 -6.61 -15.20 23.76
N ASP A 162 -7.70 -15.87 23.39
CA ASP A 162 -7.64 -17.12 22.64
C ASP A 162 -7.80 -16.81 21.15
N ILE A 163 -6.73 -17.05 20.40
CA ILE A 163 -6.59 -16.74 18.97
C ILE A 163 -7.55 -17.52 18.09
N HIS A 164 -8.07 -18.67 18.54
CA HIS A 164 -9.01 -19.49 17.79
C HIS A 164 -10.46 -19.00 17.95
N THR A 165 -10.75 -18.28 19.03
CA THR A 165 -12.09 -17.73 19.30
C THR A 165 -12.24 -16.25 18.98
N ILE A 166 -11.20 -15.43 19.21
CA ILE A 166 -11.32 -13.99 18.93
C ILE A 166 -11.36 -13.76 17.41
N ASN A 167 -12.29 -12.93 16.95
CA ASN A 167 -12.31 -12.58 15.53
C ASN A 167 -11.24 -11.52 15.21
N ALA A 168 -10.70 -11.59 14.00
CA ALA A 168 -9.59 -10.76 13.55
C ALA A 168 -9.94 -9.26 13.57
N ALA A 169 -11.18 -8.89 13.22
CA ALA A 169 -11.64 -7.50 13.23
C ALA A 169 -11.66 -6.90 14.66
N VAL A 170 -12.11 -7.65 15.65
CA VAL A 170 -12.13 -7.23 17.06
C VAL A 170 -10.70 -7.09 17.57
N TYR A 171 -9.84 -8.07 17.27
CA TYR A 171 -8.44 -7.99 17.67
C TYR A 171 -7.74 -6.75 17.08
N ALA A 172 -7.95 -6.44 15.79
CA ALA A 172 -7.42 -5.23 15.16
C ALA A 172 -7.83 -3.94 15.89
N ASN A 173 -9.09 -3.84 16.33
CA ASN A 173 -9.59 -2.69 17.10
C ASN A 173 -8.95 -2.61 18.50
N ILE A 174 -8.68 -3.75 19.15
CA ILE A 174 -7.99 -3.78 20.45
C ILE A 174 -6.56 -3.23 20.30
N VAL A 175 -5.84 -3.66 19.27
CA VAL A 175 -4.49 -3.16 18.95
C VAL A 175 -4.53 -1.66 18.65
N GLN A 176 -5.47 -1.21 17.83
CA GLN A 176 -5.65 0.22 17.52
C GLN A 176 -5.88 1.06 18.78
N ARG A 177 -6.68 0.55 19.72
CA ARG A 177 -6.96 1.19 21.00
C ARG A 177 -5.69 1.31 21.84
N ALA A 178 -4.91 0.24 21.98
CA ALA A 178 -3.64 0.28 22.70
C ALA A 178 -2.70 1.35 22.10
N ASN A 179 -2.52 1.33 20.78
CA ASN A 179 -1.69 2.31 20.07
C ASN A 179 -2.16 3.76 20.28
N THR A 180 -3.47 3.98 20.29
CA THR A 180 -4.05 5.31 20.50
C THR A 180 -3.84 5.79 21.93
N GLU A 181 -4.08 4.93 22.93
CA GLU A 181 -3.86 5.25 24.34
C GLU A 181 -2.39 5.56 24.64
N ILE A 182 -1.46 4.75 24.10
CA ILE A 182 -0.01 4.98 24.24
C ILE A 182 0.36 6.35 23.66
N ARG A 183 -0.04 6.62 22.41
CA ARG A 183 0.27 7.88 21.72
C ARG A 183 -0.26 9.10 22.47
N LEU A 184 -1.44 9.01 23.08
CA LEU A 184 -2.00 10.08 23.89
C LEU A 184 -1.15 10.33 25.16
N ARG A 185 -0.72 9.26 25.84
CA ARG A 185 0.15 9.36 27.04
C ARG A 185 1.53 9.92 26.72
N THR A 186 2.08 9.62 25.55
CA THR A 186 3.38 10.16 25.11
C THR A 186 3.30 11.64 24.75
N ARG A 187 2.14 12.13 24.30
CA ARG A 187 1.93 13.56 23.97
C ARG A 187 1.61 14.44 25.17
N SER A 188 1.16 13.85 26.28
CA SER A 188 0.84 14.56 27.53
C SER A 188 2.04 14.68 28.48
N ARG A 189 3.21 14.17 28.10
CA ARG A 189 4.50 14.35 28.79
C ARG A 189 5.37 15.29 27.98
#